data_AF-A0A7W8E992-F1
#
_entry.id   AF-A0A7W8E992-F1
#
_cell.length_a   1.000
_cell.length_b   1.000
_cell.length_c   1.000
_cell.angle_alpha   90.00
_cell.angle_beta   90.00
_cell.angle_gamma   90.00
#
_symmetry.space_group_name_H-M   'P 1'
#
loop_
_entity.id
_entity.type
_entity.pdbx_description
1 polymer ?
#
loop_
_entity_poly.entity_id
_entity_poly.type
_entity_poly.pdbx_seq_one_letter_code
_entity_poly.pdbx_strand_id
1 'polypeptide(L)'
;MSKSSTDTLASQQQIPEEVALEIRRLAHDLSNSLEVIVQTSYLLSMAELKEPASDWLRMLDSGVQKALELNLELREFVKKHTPR
;
A
#
# COMPACT_ATOMS: atom_id res chain seq x y z
N MET A 1 -23.43 -35.33 12.89
CA MET A 1 -23.07 -34.30 11.89
C MET A 1 -21.68 -33.80 12.19
N SER A 2 -20.67 -34.44 11.62
CA SER A 2 -19.26 -34.11 11.85
C SER A 2 -18.88 -33.04 10.82
N LYS A 3 -18.64 -31.80 11.26
CA LYS A 3 -18.04 -30.78 10.40
C LYS A 3 -16.69 -31.33 9.93
N SER A 4 -16.55 -31.45 8.62
CA SER A 4 -15.33 -31.95 7.97
C SER A 4 -14.15 -31.06 8.35
N SER A 5 -13.04 -31.68 8.76
CA SER A 5 -11.78 -30.99 9.10
C SER A 5 -11.26 -30.08 7.99
N THR A 6 -11.75 -30.23 6.76
CA THR A 6 -11.43 -29.39 5.60
C THR A 6 -12.02 -27.97 5.69
N ASP A 7 -13.21 -27.78 6.30
CA ASP A 7 -13.82 -26.45 6.48
C ASP A 7 -13.11 -25.60 7.55
N THR A 8 -12.38 -26.26 8.46
CA THR A 8 -11.66 -25.60 9.54
C THR A 8 -10.32 -25.02 9.06
N LEU A 9 -9.74 -25.57 7.98
CA LEU A 9 -8.46 -25.09 7.42
C LEU A 9 -8.64 -23.86 6.51
N ALA A 10 -9.77 -23.75 5.79
CA ALA A 10 -10.07 -22.59 4.95
C ALA A 10 -10.39 -21.33 5.76
N SER A 11 -10.93 -21.49 6.97
CA SER A 11 -11.24 -20.40 7.90
C SER A 11 -10.02 -19.89 8.69
N GLN A 12 -8.90 -20.62 8.69
CA GLN A 12 -7.66 -20.21 9.36
C GLN A 12 -6.77 -19.26 8.55
N GLN A 13 -7.09 -19.01 7.27
CA GLN A 13 -6.31 -18.13 6.38
C GLN A 13 -7.00 -16.79 6.09
N GLN A 14 -8.12 -16.50 6.74
CA GLN A 14 -8.84 -15.24 6.56
C GLN A 14 -8.42 -14.21 7.61
N ILE A 15 -8.22 -12.97 7.17
CA ILE A 15 -7.99 -11.83 8.04
C ILE A 15 -9.31 -11.53 8.77
N PRO A 16 -9.32 -11.46 10.11
CA PRO A 16 -10.52 -11.06 10.85
C PRO A 16 -11.00 -9.68 10.42
N GLU A 17 -12.32 -9.46 10.38
CA GLU A 17 -12.91 -8.24 9.83
C GLU A 17 -12.43 -6.96 10.53
N GLU A 18 -12.33 -6.98 11.86
CA GLU A 18 -11.83 -5.86 12.66
C GLU A 18 -10.36 -5.51 12.30
N VAL A 19 -9.52 -6.53 12.14
CA VAL A 19 -8.13 -6.36 11.71
C VAL A 19 -8.07 -5.81 10.28
N ALA A 20 -8.91 -6.32 9.39
CA ALA A 20 -8.99 -5.84 8.01
C ALA A 20 -9.49 -4.39 7.91
N LEU A 21 -10.37 -3.95 8.81
CA LEU A 21 -10.79 -2.55 8.91
C LEU A 21 -9.61 -1.64 9.28
N GLU A 22 -8.82 -2.03 10.29
CA GLU A 22 -7.67 -1.23 10.70
C GLU A 22 -6.58 -1.20 9.63
N ILE A 23 -6.28 -2.33 8.97
CA ILE A 23 -5.31 -2.33 7.86
C ILE A 23 -5.80 -1.44 6.70
N ARG A 24 -7.11 -1.46 6.38
CA ARG A 24 -7.68 -0.56 5.36
C ARG A 24 -7.53 0.92 5.74
N ARG A 25 -7.72 1.26 7.02
CA ARG A 25 -7.52 2.61 7.55
C ARG A 25 -6.05 3.02 7.42
N LEU A 26 -5.11 2.19 7.86
CA LEU A 26 -3.68 2.45 7.74
C LEU A 26 -3.21 2.58 6.28
N ALA A 27 -3.69 1.71 5.38
CA ALA A 27 -3.38 1.79 3.96
C ALA A 27 -3.93 3.08 3.32
N HIS A 28 -5.09 3.55 3.79
CA HIS A 28 -5.64 4.87 3.43
C HIS A 28 -4.75 6.02 3.89
N ASP A 29 -4.35 6.04 5.16
CA ASP A 29 -3.47 7.09 5.67
C ASP A 29 -2.09 7.07 4.99
N LEU A 30 -1.60 5.88 4.65
CA LEU A 30 -0.38 5.72 3.85
C LEU A 30 -0.56 6.29 2.44
N SER A 31 -1.69 6.07 1.77
CA SER A 31 -1.98 6.70 0.46
C SER A 31 -1.92 8.22 0.55
N ASN A 32 -2.53 8.82 1.59
CA ASN A 32 -2.51 10.28 1.76
C ASN A 32 -1.08 10.80 1.93
N SER A 33 -0.25 10.08 2.69
CA SER A 33 1.15 10.43 2.89
C SER A 33 1.96 10.30 1.59
N LEU A 34 1.75 9.23 0.82
CA LEU A 34 2.40 9.03 -0.47
C LEU A 34 1.96 10.07 -1.51
N GLU A 35 0.70 10.49 -1.49
CA GLU A 35 0.19 11.55 -2.37
C GLU A 35 0.94 12.86 -2.14
N VAL A 36 1.14 13.27 -0.89
CA VAL A 36 1.94 14.46 -0.56
C VAL A 36 3.36 14.36 -1.10
N ILE A 37 3.99 13.18 -0.98
CA ILE A 37 5.35 12.96 -1.49
C ILE A 37 5.37 13.06 -3.02
N VAL A 38 4.42 12.44 -3.72
CA VAL A 38 4.31 12.52 -5.19
C VAL A 38 4.10 13.96 -5.65
N GLN A 39 3.18 14.69 -5.02
CA GLN A 39 2.93 16.10 -5.35
C GLN A 39 4.19 16.95 -5.11
N THR A 40 4.89 16.72 -4.00
CA THR A 40 6.14 17.42 -3.69
C THR A 40 7.22 17.11 -4.74
N SER A 41 7.36 15.85 -5.12
CA SER A 41 8.32 15.42 -6.14
C SER A 41 8.01 16.04 -7.51
N TYR A 42 6.73 16.09 -7.88
CA TYR A 42 6.27 16.80 -9.08
C TYR A 42 6.62 18.29 -9.04
N LEU A 43 6.35 18.99 -7.94
CA LEU A 43 6.71 20.40 -7.79
C LEU A 43 8.22 20.63 -7.86
N LEU A 44 9.03 19.74 -7.28
CA LEU A 44 10.49 19.80 -7.38
C LEU A 44 11.00 19.54 -8.81
N SER A 45 10.30 18.71 -9.59
CA SER A 45 10.64 18.49 -11.01
C SER A 45 10.46 19.73 -11.89
N MET A 46 9.63 20.68 -11.44
CA MET A 46 9.45 21.99 -12.09
C MET A 46 10.52 23.02 -11.68
N ALA A 47 11.30 22.75 -10.64
CA ALA A 47 12.39 23.62 -10.22
C ALA A 47 13.66 23.34 -11.04
N GLU A 48 14.49 24.37 -11.25
CA GLU A 48 15.79 24.19 -11.90
C GLU A 48 16.77 23.55 -10.90
N LEU A 49 16.88 22.22 -10.95
CA LEU A 49 17.80 21.44 -10.13
C LEU A 49 19.07 21.13 -10.92
N LYS A 50 20.22 21.47 -10.32
CA LYS A 50 21.54 21.07 -10.85
C LYS A 50 21.92 19.72 -10.30
N GLU A 51 22.76 18.98 -11.03
CA GLU A 51 23.35 17.77 -10.49
C GLU A 51 24.14 18.07 -9.20
N PRO A 52 24.10 17.20 -8.18
CA PRO A 52 23.45 15.88 -8.15
C PRO A 52 21.98 15.90 -7.67
N ALA A 53 21.37 17.08 -7.46
CA ALA A 53 20.02 17.15 -6.90
C ALA A 53 18.96 16.55 -7.84
N SER A 54 19.16 16.66 -9.16
CA SER A 54 18.31 16.00 -10.17
C SER A 54 18.39 14.47 -10.11
N ASP A 55 19.57 13.89 -9.86
CA ASP A 55 19.70 12.45 -9.59
C ASP A 55 18.90 12.02 -8.36
N TRP A 56 18.98 12.78 -7.27
CA TRP A 56 18.22 12.46 -6.05
C TRP A 56 16.71 12.57 -6.25
N LEU A 57 16.26 13.53 -7.06
CA LEU A 57 14.85 13.64 -7.43
C LEU A 57 14.38 12.40 -8.21
N ARG A 58 15.17 11.91 -9.18
CA ARG A 58 14.85 10.64 -9.88
C ARG A 58 14.79 9.44 -8.93
N MET A 59 15.69 9.39 -7.94
CA MET A 59 15.66 8.35 -6.91
C MET A 59 14.42 8.46 -6.01
N LEU A 60 14.02 9.68 -5.64
CA LEU A 60 12.80 9.92 -4.87
C LEU A 60 11.55 9.49 -5.66
N ASP A 61 11.44 9.94 -6.91
CA ASP A 61 10.33 9.59 -7.82
C ASP A 61 10.19 8.07 -7.95
N SER A 62 11.28 7.38 -8.26
CA SER A 62 11.24 5.91 -8.40
C SER A 62 10.87 5.21 -7.09
N GLY A 63 11.38 5.68 -5.94
CA GLY A 63 11.04 5.14 -4.63
C GLY A 63 9.56 5.32 -4.27
N VAL A 64 9.01 6.51 -4.48
CA VAL A 64 7.59 6.78 -4.15
C VAL A 64 6.63 6.02 -5.07
N GLN A 65 6.96 5.89 -6.37
CA GLN A 65 6.17 5.06 -7.28
C GLN A 65 6.15 3.61 -6.83
N LYS A 66 7.31 3.06 -6.40
CA LYS A 66 7.35 1.70 -5.90
C LYS A 66 6.52 1.51 -4.61
N ALA A 67 6.54 2.50 -3.73
CA ALA A 67 5.74 2.47 -2.51
C ALA A 67 4.23 2.53 -2.81
N LEU A 68 3.80 3.30 -3.82
CA LEU A 68 2.41 3.33 -4.29
C LEU A 68 1.95 1.96 -4.81
N GLU A 69 2.77 1.31 -5.64
CA GLU A 69 2.49 -0.05 -6.13
C GLU A 69 2.30 -1.04 -4.97
N LEU A 70 3.24 -1.05 -4.01
CA LEU A 70 3.18 -1.92 -2.85
C LEU A 70 1.95 -1.64 -1.97
N ASN A 71 1.56 -0.38 -1.81
CA ASN A 71 0.35 -0.04 -1.05
C ASN A 71 -0.92 -0.51 -1.77
N LEU A 72 -0.96 -0.46 -3.10
CA LEU A 72 -2.06 -1.03 -3.88
C LEU A 72 -2.12 -2.55 -3.72
N GLU A 73 -0.97 -3.23 -3.85
CA GLU A 73 -0.86 -4.68 -3.63
C GLU A 73 -1.32 -5.06 -2.21
N LEU A 74 -0.95 -4.29 -1.19
CA LEU A 74 -1.40 -4.48 0.20
C LEU A 74 -2.93 -4.41 0.31
N ARG A 75 -3.55 -3.39 -0.30
CA ARG A 75 -5.02 -3.22 -0.26
C ARG A 75 -5.74 -4.38 -0.93
N GLU A 76 -5.27 -4.81 -2.10
CA GLU A 76 -5.86 -5.95 -2.81
C GLU A 76 -5.62 -7.26 -2.05
N PHE A 77 -4.47 -7.43 -1.41
CA PHE A 77 -4.20 -8.57 -0.54
C PHE A 77 -5.21 -8.65 0.60
N VAL A 78 -5.43 -7.55 1.33
CA VAL A 78 -6.39 -7.50 2.44
C VAL A 78 -7.79 -7.82 1.95
N LYS A 79 -8.22 -7.18 0.84
CA LYS A 79 -9.53 -7.41 0.23
C LYS A 79 -9.75 -8.86 -0.19
N LYS A 80 -8.72 -9.52 -0.75
CA LYS A 80 -8.80 -10.92 -1.18
C LYS A 80 -8.91 -11.91 -0.01
N HIS A 81 -8.35 -11.56 1.16
CA HIS A 81 -8.26 -12.45 2.32
C HIS A 81 -9.20 -12.06 3.48
N THR A 82 -10.11 -11.11 3.27
CA THR A 82 -11.14 -10.75 4.28
C THR A 82 -12.47 -11.39 3.89
N PRO A 83 -13.23 -11.99 4.84
CA PRO A 83 -14.57 -12.51 4.58
C PRO A 83 -15.50 -11.39 4.06
N ARG A 84 -16.48 -11.76 3.22
CA ARG A 84 -17.52 -10.85 2.72
C ARG A 84 -18.64 -10.63 3.73
#